data_AF-A0A2W0C4I6-F1
#
_entry.id   AF-A0A2W0C4I6-F1
#
_cell.length_a   1.000
_cell.length_b   1.000
_cell.length_c   1.000
_cell.angle_alpha   90.00
_cell.angle_beta   90.00
_cell.angle_gamma   90.00
#
_symmetry.space_group_name_H-M   'P 1'
#
loop_
_entity.id
_entity.type
_entity.pdbx_description
1 polymer ?
#
loop_
_entity_poly.entity_id
_entity_poly.type
_entity_poly.pdbx_seq_one_letter_code
_entity_poly.pdbx_strand_id
1 'polypeptide(L)'
;MTPFKQLYIEVSVESERIITDNLRSIGLEVNPAGFATKSLIACTFCRGAEDTGLDIAQKLNKAIAGILTPTPLKVGYAGCALGTSEPLLRDIGIVKMKEKFDIYVGGDPKGIKASLAELF
;
A
#
# COMPACT_ATOMS: atom_id res chain seq x y z
N MET A 1 -2.40 11.16 -10.63
CA MET A 1 -2.12 9.83 -10.05
C MET A 1 -0.73 9.86 -9.42
N THR A 2 -0.60 9.43 -8.17
CA THR A 2 0.67 9.46 -7.42
C THR A 2 1.55 8.25 -7.75
N PRO A 3 2.85 8.25 -7.38
CA PRO A 3 3.72 7.07 -7.51
C PRO A 3 3.25 5.84 -6.72
N PHE A 4 2.28 5.99 -5.82
CA PHE A 4 1.68 4.90 -5.04
C PHE A 4 0.36 4.39 -5.63
N LYS A 5 0.05 4.75 -6.88
CA LYS A 5 -1.21 4.40 -7.58
C LYS A 5 -2.45 4.93 -6.84
N GLN A 6 -2.35 6.11 -6.25
CA GLN A 6 -3.46 6.79 -5.55
C GLN A 6 -3.81 8.10 -6.26
N LEU A 7 -4.98 8.64 -5.93
CA LEU A 7 -5.43 9.95 -6.36
C LEU A 7 -5.40 10.91 -5.17
N TYR A 8 -4.78 12.08 -5.35
CA TYR A 8 -5.01 13.22 -4.47
C TYR A 8 -6.06 14.11 -5.12
N ILE A 9 -7.02 14.53 -4.32
CA ILE A 9 -8.11 15.41 -4.72
C ILE A 9 -8.07 16.60 -3.78
N GLU A 10 -7.94 17.80 -4.34
CA GLU A 10 -8.04 19.04 -3.58
C GLU A 10 -9.52 19.42 -3.46
N VAL A 11 -9.96 19.70 -2.25
CA VAL A 11 -11.34 20.06 -1.92
C VAL A 11 -11.35 21.22 -0.95
N SER A 12 -12.41 22.01 -0.95
CA SER A 12 -12.59 23.03 0.08
C SER A 12 -12.96 22.38 1.41
N VAL A 13 -12.60 23.00 2.53
CA VAL A 13 -12.88 22.46 3.88
C VAL A 13 -14.38 22.27 4.11
N GLU A 14 -15.20 23.15 3.54
CA GLU A 14 -16.66 23.10 3.67
C GLU A 14 -17.27 21.89 2.94
N SER A 15 -16.63 21.45 1.86
CA SER A 15 -17.11 20.36 1.00
C SER A 15 -16.46 19.00 1.31
N GLU A 16 -15.37 18.97 2.08
CA GLU A 16 -14.59 17.78 2.40
C GLU A 16 -15.45 16.61 2.89
N ARG A 17 -16.33 16.87 3.86
CA ARG A 17 -17.20 15.83 4.44
C ARG A 17 -18.15 15.24 3.39
N ILE A 18 -18.84 16.10 2.65
CA ILE A 18 -19.83 15.69 1.65
C ILE A 18 -19.16 14.88 0.54
N ILE A 19 -18.00 15.33 0.06
CA ILE A 19 -17.23 14.64 -0.97
C ILE A 19 -16.74 13.28 -0.46
N THR A 20 -16.21 13.23 0.77
CA THR A 20 -15.75 11.98 1.39
C THR A 20 -16.87 10.96 1.51
N ASP A 21 -18.05 11.39 1.97
CA ASP A 21 -19.22 10.51 2.13
C ASP A 21 -19.71 10.00 0.77
N ASN A 22 -19.71 10.86 -0.26
CA ASN A 22 -20.09 10.47 -1.62
C ASN A 22 -19.10 9.48 -2.26
N LEU A 23 -17.79 9.64 -2.02
CA LEU A 23 -16.79 8.70 -2.52
C LEU A 23 -16.92 7.34 -1.82
N ARG A 24 -17.16 7.34 -0.50
CA ARG A 24 -17.37 6.10 0.26
C ARG A 24 -18.65 5.38 -0.14
N SER A 25 -19.73 6.11 -0.43
CA SER A 25 -21.01 5.49 -0.82
C SER A 25 -20.94 4.71 -2.15
N ILE A 26 -20.00 5.07 -3.04
CA ILE A 26 -19.73 4.34 -4.28
C ILE A 26 -18.60 3.30 -4.13
N GLY A 27 -18.13 3.05 -2.90
CA GLY A 27 -17.15 2.02 -2.58
C GLY A 27 -15.69 2.44 -2.70
N LEU A 28 -15.38 3.74 -2.80
CA LEU A 28 -14.00 4.22 -2.76
C LEU A 28 -13.50 4.37 -1.33
N GLU A 29 -12.24 3.98 -1.12
CA GLU A 29 -11.54 4.24 0.14
C GLU A 29 -10.97 5.66 0.13
N VAL A 30 -11.29 6.44 1.16
CA VAL A 30 -10.76 7.79 1.36
C VAL A 30 -9.90 7.79 2.61
N ASN A 31 -8.60 7.98 2.42
CA ASN A 31 -7.58 7.97 3.47
C ASN A 31 -6.96 9.37 3.63
N PRO A 32 -6.45 9.72 4.83
CA PRO A 32 -5.73 10.97 5.05
C PRO A 32 -4.55 11.17 4.09
N ALA A 33 -4.40 12.39 3.59
CA ALA A 33 -3.20 12.81 2.88
C ALA A 33 -2.02 13.02 3.86
N GLY A 34 -0.79 13.14 3.34
CA GLY A 34 0.38 13.45 4.17
C GLY A 34 0.95 12.27 4.96
N PHE A 35 1.23 12.50 6.25
CA PHE A 35 1.97 11.57 7.11
C PHE A 35 1.07 10.48 7.69
N ALA A 36 0.73 9.54 6.82
CA ALA A 36 -0.03 8.35 7.14
C ALA A 36 0.49 7.17 6.33
N THR A 37 0.18 5.97 6.81
CA THR A 37 0.35 4.74 6.05
C THR A 37 -0.50 4.82 4.79
N LYS A 38 0.16 4.70 3.65
CA LYS A 38 -0.48 4.71 2.33
C LYS A 38 -1.18 3.37 2.08
N SER A 39 -2.21 3.39 1.25
CA SER A 39 -2.85 2.15 0.80
C SER A 39 -1.81 1.19 0.22
N LEU A 40 -1.97 -0.08 0.59
CA LEU A 40 -1.08 -1.17 0.25
C LEU A 40 -1.10 -1.40 -1.26
N ILE A 41 0.10 -1.48 -1.84
CA ILE A 41 0.28 -1.74 -3.27
C ILE A 41 0.39 -3.25 -3.47
N ALA A 42 -0.61 -3.84 -4.12
CA ALA A 42 -0.60 -5.25 -4.50
C ALA A 42 -0.10 -5.46 -5.92
N CYS A 43 0.31 -6.69 -6.24
CA CYS A 43 0.56 -7.12 -7.61
C CYS A 43 -0.70 -6.92 -8.47
N THR A 44 -0.54 -6.41 -9.70
CA THR A 44 -1.66 -6.05 -10.60
C THR A 44 -1.70 -6.86 -11.89
N PHE A 45 -0.66 -7.64 -12.17
CA PHE A 45 -0.46 -8.27 -13.48
C PHE A 45 -0.86 -9.74 -13.53
N CYS A 46 -0.63 -10.52 -12.48
CA CYS A 46 -0.77 -11.97 -12.57
C CYS A 46 -2.21 -12.44 -12.33
N ARG A 47 -2.73 -13.25 -13.26
CA ARG A 47 -3.76 -14.27 -12.96
C ARG A 47 -3.16 -15.49 -12.24
N GLY A 48 -1.84 -15.63 -12.30
CA GLY A 48 -1.05 -16.73 -11.74
C GLY A 48 -0.76 -16.56 -10.25
N ALA A 49 -1.82 -16.57 -9.45
CA ALA A 49 -2.04 -17.61 -8.46
C ALA A 49 -3.50 -17.47 -8.06
N GLU A 50 -4.30 -18.52 -8.26
CA GLU A 50 -5.61 -18.64 -7.60
C GLU A 50 -5.47 -18.49 -6.06
N ASP A 51 -4.22 -18.59 -5.53
CA ASP A 51 -3.75 -18.41 -4.14
C ASP A 51 -2.96 -17.11 -3.83
N THR A 52 -2.99 -16.07 -4.67
CA THR A 52 -2.21 -14.82 -4.46
C THR A 52 -2.51 -14.13 -3.12
N GLY A 53 -3.59 -14.51 -2.44
CA GLY A 53 -3.98 -13.95 -1.15
C GLY A 53 -4.40 -12.48 -1.30
N LEU A 54 -5.08 -12.14 -2.40
CA LEU A 54 -5.58 -10.78 -2.60
C LEU A 54 -6.59 -10.40 -1.51
N ASP A 55 -7.36 -11.35 -1.01
CA ASP A 55 -8.21 -11.16 0.16
C ASP A 55 -7.39 -10.79 1.41
N ILE A 56 -6.22 -11.42 1.58
CA ILE A 56 -5.26 -11.10 2.65
C ILE A 56 -4.69 -9.71 2.44
N ALA A 57 -4.28 -9.36 1.22
CA ALA A 57 -3.80 -8.02 0.89
C ALA A 57 -4.87 -6.95 1.18
N GLN A 58 -6.14 -7.22 0.87
CA GLN A 58 -7.26 -6.34 1.19
C GLN A 58 -7.50 -6.22 2.70
N LYS A 59 -7.47 -7.34 3.44
CA LYS A 59 -7.58 -7.33 4.91
C LYS A 59 -6.44 -6.54 5.55
N LEU A 60 -5.22 -6.75 5.08
CA LEU A 60 -4.03 -6.00 5.52
C LEU A 60 -4.18 -4.51 5.20
N ASN A 61 -4.58 -4.15 3.98
CA ASN A 61 -4.83 -2.75 3.61
C ASN A 61 -5.84 -2.10 4.56
N LYS A 62 -6.99 -2.75 4.81
CA LYS A 62 -8.01 -2.25 5.73
C LYS A 62 -7.50 -2.09 7.17
N ALA A 63 -6.56 -2.92 7.60
CA ALA A 63 -6.00 -2.85 8.94
C ALA A 63 -4.97 -1.72 9.11
N ILE A 64 -4.25 -1.34 8.05
CA ILE A 64 -3.09 -0.44 8.16
C ILE A 64 -3.26 0.91 7.46
N ALA A 65 -4.11 1.00 6.43
CA ALA A 65 -4.25 2.21 5.64
C ALA A 65 -4.80 3.38 6.48
N GLY A 66 -4.23 4.57 6.28
CA GLY A 66 -4.70 5.79 6.94
C GLY A 66 -4.25 5.97 8.39
N ILE A 67 -3.51 5.02 8.98
CA ILE A 67 -2.87 5.21 10.29
C ILE A 67 -1.86 6.34 10.20
N LEU A 68 -1.98 7.36 11.06
CA LEU A 68 -1.03 8.47 11.13
C LEU A 68 0.34 7.98 11.60
N THR A 69 1.39 8.46 10.93
CA THR A 69 2.76 8.02 11.14
C THR A 69 3.70 9.23 11.11
N PRO A 70 4.91 9.18 11.70
CA PRO A 70 5.84 10.31 11.65
C PRO A 70 6.31 10.68 10.22
N THR A 71 6.31 9.71 9.32
CA THR A 71 6.61 9.85 7.90
C THR A 71 5.63 9.00 7.07
N PRO A 72 5.38 9.32 5.78
CA PRO A 72 4.51 8.49 4.95
C PRO A 72 5.07 7.07 4.80
N LEU A 73 4.39 6.07 5.37
CA LEU A 73 4.78 4.66 5.23
C LEU A 73 4.14 4.04 3.99
N LYS A 74 4.95 3.35 3.20
CA LYS A 74 4.52 2.64 1.99
C LYS A 74 4.61 1.14 2.25
N VAL A 75 3.55 0.44 1.90
CA VAL A 75 3.47 -1.02 2.08
C VAL A 75 3.24 -1.70 0.74
N GLY A 76 4.05 -2.71 0.44
CA GLY A 76 3.94 -3.51 -0.77
C GLY A 76 3.61 -4.95 -0.42
N TYR A 77 2.69 -5.56 -1.16
CA TYR A 77 2.33 -6.96 -1.03
C TYR A 77 2.53 -7.70 -2.35
N ALA A 78 3.25 -8.82 -2.32
CA ALA A 78 3.46 -9.70 -3.45
C ALA A 78 2.97 -11.10 -3.13
N GLY A 79 2.19 -11.69 -4.04
CA GLY A 79 1.73 -13.08 -3.91
C GLY A 79 2.72 -14.13 -4.42
N CYS A 80 3.91 -13.72 -4.87
CA CYS A 80 4.96 -14.62 -5.35
C CYS A 80 6.32 -13.91 -5.40
N ALA A 81 7.39 -14.70 -5.62
CA ALA A 81 8.77 -14.21 -5.70
C ALA A 81 9.05 -13.21 -6.84
N LEU A 82 8.15 -13.09 -7.83
CA LEU A 82 8.33 -12.08 -8.89
C LEU A 82 8.21 -10.65 -8.35
N GLY A 83 7.45 -10.44 -7.26
CA GLY A 83 7.50 -9.17 -6.54
C GLY A 83 7.06 -7.93 -7.33
N THR A 84 6.06 -8.00 -8.22
CA THR A 84 5.67 -6.86 -9.10
C THR A 84 5.10 -5.63 -8.37
N SER A 85 4.86 -5.72 -7.06
CA SER A 85 4.55 -4.57 -6.18
C SER A 85 5.80 -3.87 -5.63
N GLU A 86 6.98 -4.34 -6.01
CA GLU A 86 8.31 -3.84 -5.60
C GLU A 86 8.51 -3.91 -4.08
N PRO A 87 8.25 -5.06 -3.41
CA PRO A 87 8.17 -5.14 -1.95
C PRO A 87 9.47 -4.71 -1.25
N LEU A 88 10.64 -5.01 -1.82
CA LEU A 88 11.93 -4.63 -1.23
C LEU A 88 12.26 -3.13 -1.32
N LEU A 89 11.51 -2.37 -2.12
CA LEU A 89 11.64 -0.91 -2.26
C LEU A 89 10.60 -0.15 -1.41
N ARG A 90 9.90 -0.84 -0.53
CA ARG A 90 8.90 -0.25 0.36
C ARG A 90 9.42 -0.20 1.79
N ASP A 91 8.86 0.70 2.58
CA ASP A 91 9.13 0.76 4.02
C ASP A 91 8.78 -0.58 4.68
N ILE A 92 7.69 -1.22 4.23
CA ILE A 92 7.31 -2.60 4.58
C ILE A 92 6.96 -3.37 3.30
N GLY A 93 7.66 -4.47 3.04
CA GLY A 93 7.41 -5.40 1.96
C GLY A 93 6.90 -6.73 2.48
N ILE A 94 5.85 -7.28 1.88
CA ILE A 94 5.30 -8.58 2.24
C ILE A 94 5.33 -9.46 0.99
N VAL A 95 5.97 -10.62 1.09
CA VAL A 95 5.99 -11.63 0.02
C VAL A 95 5.35 -12.91 0.55
N LYS A 96 4.15 -13.21 0.05
CA LYS A 96 3.48 -14.49 0.32
C LYS A 96 4.01 -15.54 -0.66
N MET A 97 4.45 -16.66 -0.12
CA MET A 97 4.77 -17.87 -0.88
C MET A 97 4.06 -19.07 -0.26
N LYS A 98 3.04 -19.59 -0.94
CA LYS A 98 2.14 -20.63 -0.40
C LYS A 98 1.55 -20.15 0.95
N GLU A 99 1.79 -20.88 2.04
CA GLU A 99 1.29 -20.58 3.39
C GLU A 99 2.25 -19.74 4.25
N LYS A 100 3.35 -19.24 3.67
CA LYS A 100 4.35 -18.45 4.40
C LYS A 100 4.36 -16.99 3.94
N PHE A 101 4.72 -16.11 4.85
CA PHE A 101 4.89 -14.68 4.62
C PHE A 101 6.31 -14.29 5.03
N ASP A 102 7.07 -13.80 4.06
CA ASP A 102 8.33 -13.11 4.33
C ASP A 102 8.03 -11.62 4.44
N ILE A 103 8.46 -11.01 5.54
CA ILE A 103 8.25 -9.59 5.82
C ILE A 103 9.61 -8.91 5.74
N TYR A 104 9.68 -7.85 4.95
CA TYR A 104 10.87 -7.05 4.75
C TYR A 104 10.63 -5.64 5.27
N VAL A 105 11.61 -5.02 5.92
CA VAL A 105 11.47 -3.69 6.53
C VAL A 105 12.65 -2.78 6.15
N GLY A 106 12.38 -1.49 5.97
CA GLY A 106 13.41 -0.45 5.84
C GLY A 106 13.86 -0.13 4.42
N GLY A 107 13.10 -0.53 3.39
CA GLY A 107 13.39 -0.16 2.02
C GLY A 107 13.17 1.33 1.78
N ASP A 108 14.19 2.03 1.28
CA ASP A 108 14.08 3.42 0.84
C ASP A 108 14.64 3.59 -0.59
N PRO A 109 13.77 3.76 -1.60
CA PRO A 109 14.22 3.96 -2.98
C PRO A 109 14.65 5.39 -3.28
N LYS A 110 14.63 6.31 -2.29
CA LYS A 110 14.87 7.74 -2.50
C LYS A 110 16.35 8.09 -2.31
N GLY A 111 16.84 8.96 -3.20
CA GLY A 111 18.16 9.59 -3.07
C GLY A 111 19.33 8.69 -3.48
N ILE A 112 20.54 9.20 -3.29
CA ILE A 112 21.80 8.51 -3.67
C ILE A 112 22.09 7.32 -2.74
N LYS A 113 21.55 7.35 -1.51
CA LYS A 113 21.69 6.29 -0.51
C LYS A 113 20.45 5.41 -0.44
N ALA A 114 19.97 4.94 -1.60
CA ALA A 114 18.86 4.01 -1.64
C ALA A 114 19.22 2.71 -0.90
N SER A 115 18.25 2.13 -0.20
CA SER A 115 18.40 0.87 0.55
C SER A 115 17.29 -0.10 0.17
N LEU A 116 17.62 -1.39 0.15
CA LEU A 116 16.64 -2.46 0.06
C LEU A 116 16.16 -2.82 1.47
N ALA A 117 14.90 -3.22 1.57
CA ALA A 117 14.33 -3.75 2.80
C ALA A 117 15.00 -5.07 3.18
N GLU A 118 15.23 -5.27 4.48
CA GLU A 118 15.85 -6.47 5.04
C GLU A 118 14.78 -7.41 5.60
N LEU A 119 15.01 -8.72 5.54
CA LEU A 119 14.09 -9.73 6.07
C LEU A 119 14.02 -9.61 7.61
N PHE A 120 12.81 -9.54 8.14
CA PHE A 120 12.50 -9.44 9.57
C PHE A 120 12.23 -10.82 10.20
#